data_AF-A0A925TM86-F1
#
_entry.id   AF-A0A925TM86-F1
#
_cell.length_a   1.000
_cell.length_b   1.000
_cell.length_c   1.000
_cell.angle_alpha   90.00
_cell.angle_beta   90.00
_cell.angle_gamma   90.00
#
_symmetry.space_group_name_H-M   'P 1'
#
loop_
_entity.id
_entity.type
_entity.pdbx_description
1 polymer ?
#
loop_
_entity_poly.entity_id
_entity_poly.type
_entity_poly.pdbx_seq_one_letter_code
_entity_poly.pdbx_strand_id
1 'polypeptide(L)' 'MKILFFCTSLELGCDGVGDYTRRLAGECAARGHDCTLIALNDTYVTRASDTTSQELR' A
#
# COMPACT_ATOMS: atom_id res chain seq x y z
N MET A 1 5.63 20.89 -2.30
CA MET A 1 6.72 19.88 -2.46
C MET A 1 6.16 18.67 -3.19
N LYS A 2 7.00 17.82 -3.79
CA LYS A 2 6.57 16.53 -4.36
C LYS A 2 6.68 15.45 -3.29
N ILE A 3 5.56 14.80 -2.95
CA ILE A 3 5.47 13.80 -1.89
C ILE A 3 4.93 12.50 -2.49
N LEU A 4 5.70 11.43 -2.34
CA LEU A 4 5.26 10.08 -2.68
C LEU A 4 4.87 9.34 -1.40
N PHE A 5 3.62 8.92 -1.32
CA PHE A 5 3.16 7.98 -0.31
C PHE A 5 3.20 6.57 -0.88
N PHE A 6 3.80 5.65 -0.13
CA PHE A 6 3.85 4.23 -0.45
C PHE A 6 3.17 3.44 0.66
N CYS A 7 2.25 2.56 0.29
CA CYS A 7 1.54 1.68 1.21
C CYS A 7 1.32 0.30 0.56
N THR A 8 0.91 -0.68 1.34
CA THR A 8 0.64 -2.04 0.85
C THR A 8 -0.62 -2.10 0.01
N SER A 9 -1.69 -1.45 0.46
CA SER A 9 -3.01 -1.45 -0.20
C SER A 9 -3.62 -0.05 -0.23
N LEU A 10 -4.32 0.25 -1.34
CA LEU A 10 -5.22 1.41 -1.47
C LEU A 10 -6.70 1.01 -1.52
N GLU A 11 -6.99 -0.26 -1.24
CA GLU A 11 -8.36 -0.77 -1.15
C GLU A 11 -9.07 -0.16 0.06
N LEU A 12 -10.31 0.31 -0.15
CA LEU A 12 -11.11 0.97 0.89
C LEU A 12 -11.43 0.00 2.02
N GLY A 13 -11.16 0.39 3.26
CA GLY A 13 -11.41 -0.44 4.43
C GLY A 13 -10.44 -1.62 4.62
N CYS A 14 -9.44 -1.76 3.75
CA CYS A 14 -8.36 -2.74 3.93
C CYS A 14 -7.34 -2.17 4.91
N ASP A 15 -7.14 -2.85 6.05
CA ASP A 15 -6.16 -2.60 7.13
C ASP A 15 -6.09 -1.19 7.78
N GLY A 16 -6.72 -0.18 7.18
CA GLY A 16 -6.78 1.21 7.61
C GLY A 16 -5.58 2.08 7.18
N VAL A 17 -4.46 1.49 6.74
CA VAL A 17 -3.23 2.22 6.37
C VAL A 17 -3.44 2.98 5.07
N GLY A 18 -4.06 2.34 4.07
CA GLY A 18 -4.40 2.99 2.80
C GLY A 18 -5.34 4.17 2.98
N ASP A 19 -6.35 4.03 3.86
CA ASP A 19 -7.31 5.08 4.16
C ASP A 19 -6.68 6.27 4.89
N TYR A 20 -5.83 6.00 5.89
CA TYR A 20 -5.06 7.06 6.54
C TYR A 20 -4.15 7.78 5.53
N THR A 21 -3.44 7.01 4.70
CA THR A 21 -2.54 7.54 3.67
C THR A 21 -3.27 8.46 2.69
N ARG A 22 -4.46 8.05 2.24
CA ARG A 22 -5.35 8.88 1.39
C ARG A 22 -5.75 10.18 2.06
N ARG A 23 -6.15 10.14 3.34
CA ARG A 23 -6.55 11.34 4.08
C ARG A 23 -5.39 12.30 4.28
N LEU A 24 -4.22 11.79 4.69
CA LEU A 24 -3.02 12.59 4.88
C LEU A 24 -2.56 13.21 3.56
N ALA A 25 -2.54 12.44 2.47
CA ALA A 25 -2.20 12.95 1.15
C ALA A 25 -3.16 14.06 0.69
N GLY A 26 -4.46 13.91 0.96
CA GLY A 26 -5.46 14.97 0.68
C GLY A 26 -5.18 16.26 1.46
N GLU A 27 -4.83 16.14 2.75
CA GLU A 27 -4.45 17.28 3.58
C GLU A 27 -3.15 17.95 3.14
N CYS A 28 -2.16 17.17 2.67
CA CYS A 28 -0.95 17.71 2.05
C CYS A 28 -1.27 18.41 0.73
N ALA A 29 -2.12 17.83 -0.13
CA ALA A 29 -2.55 18.44 -1.38
C ALA A 29 -3.27 19.78 -1.13
N ALA A 30 -4.16 19.83 -0.14
CA ALA A 30 -4.85 21.06 0.27
C ALA A 30 -3.90 22.18 0.72
N ARG A 31 -2.69 21.83 1.19
CA ARG A 31 -1.63 22.78 1.58
C ARG A 31 -0.67 23.13 0.43
N GLY A 32 -0.98 22.74 -0.82
CA GLY A 32 -0.20 23.08 -2.01
C GLY A 32 0.95 22.11 -2.30
N HIS A 33 0.89 20.88 -1.77
CA HIS A 33 1.86 19.83 -2.10
C HIS A 33 1.36 18.96 -3.26
N ASP A 34 2.26 18.58 -4.15
CA ASP A 34 1.99 17.62 -5.23
C ASP A 34 2.18 16.21 -4.66
N CYS A 35 1.10 15.45 -4.55
CA CYS A 35 1.07 14.19 -3.82
C CYS A 35 0.72 13.03 -4.76
N THR A 36 1.53 11.97 -4.73
CA THR A 36 1.31 10.72 -5.47
C THR A 36 1.18 9.58 -4.48
N LEU A 37 0.21 8.70 -4.68
CA LEU A 37 0.02 7.50 -3.88
C LEU A 37 0.34 6.27 -4.74
N ILE A 38 1.12 5.35 -4.20
CA ILE A 38 1.43 4.06 -4.81
C ILE A 38 1.11 2.97 -3.80
N ALA A 39 0.47 1.91 -4.28
CA ALA A 39 0.36 0.65 -3.58
C ALA A 39 0.77 -0.52 -4.45
N LEU A 40 0.95 -1.68 -3.82
CA LEU A 40 1.15 -2.91 -4.55
C LEU A 40 -0.12 -3.24 -5.32
N ASN A 41 0.03 -3.55 -6.60
CA ASN A 41 -1.06 -4.14 -7.38
C ASN A 41 -1.12 -5.64 -7.09
N ASP A 42 -1.39 -5.98 -5.84
CA ASP A 42 -1.60 -7.36 -5.42
C ASP A 42 -3.03 -7.77 -5.82
N THR A 43 -3.13 -8.80 -6.65
CA THR A 43 -4.42 -9.29 -7.18
C THR A 43 -5.08 -10.29 -6.22
N TYR A 44 -4.66 -10.31 -4.95
CA TYR A 44 -4.91 -11.37 -3.99
C TYR A 44 -4.31 -12.68 -4.51
N VAL A 45 -3.18 -13.10 -3.95
CA VAL A 45 -2.60 -14.42 -4.22
C VAL A 45 -3.66 -15.51 -3.96
N THR A 46 -4.26 -16.02 -5.03
CA THR A 46 -5.36 -16.99 -4.99
C THR A 46 -4.86 -18.43 -4.84
N ARG A 47 -3.54 -18.65 -4.80
CA ARG A 47 -2.93 -19.97 -4.69
C ARG A 47 -1.65 -19.91 -3.86
N ALA A 48 -1.59 -20.75 -2.83
CA ALA A 48 -0.42 -20.87 -1.97
C ALA A 48 0.83 -21.22 -2.79
N SER A 49 1.93 -20.53 -2.52
CA SER A 49 3.26 -21.05 -2.85
C SER A 49 3.48 -22.27 -1.97
N ASP A 50 3.62 -23.45 -2.57
CA ASP A 50 4.07 -24.64 -1.86
C ASP A 50 5.36 -24.28 -1.12
N THR A 51 5.27 -24.25 0.22
CA THR A 51 6.44 -24.10 1.07
C THR A 51 7.21 -25.40 0.92
N THR A 52 8.19 -25.43 0.03
CA THR A 52 9.25 -26.43 0.14
C THR A 52 10.03 -26.07 1.39
N SER A 53 9.61 -26.63 2.52
CA SER A 53 10.46 -26.87 3.68
C SER A 53 11.62 -27.71 3.19
N GLN A 54 12.68 -27.08 2.66
CA GLN A 54 13.90 -27.80 2.37
C GLN A 54 14.55 -28.07 3.73
N GLU A 55 14.50 -29.34 4.10
CA GLU A 55 14.98 -29.94 5.32
C GLU A 55 16.35 -29.41 5.75
N LEU A 56 16.48 -29.20 7.06
CA LEU A 56 17.73 -29.23 7.79
C LEU A 56 18.64 -30.36 7.27
N ARG A 57 19.81 -30.01 6.74
CA ARG A 57 20.99 -30.87 6.71
C ARG A 57 22.19 -30.07 7.17
#